data_AF-A0A348NV17-F1
#
_entry.id   AF-A0A348NV17-F1
#
_cell.length_a   1.000
_cell.length_b   1.000
_cell.length_c   1.000
_cell.angle_alpha   90.00
_cell.angle_beta   90.00
_cell.angle_gamma   90.00
#
_symmetry.space_group_name_H-M   'P 1'
#
loop_
_entity.id
_entity.type
_entity.pdbx_description
1 polymer ?
#
loop_
_entity_poly.entity_id
_entity_poly.type
_entity_poly.pdbx_seq_one_letter_code
_entity_poly.pdbx_strand_id
1 'polypeptide(L)'
;LGVSRTVDFLISPAAPVAEIFRRERARVQAEHGVDVSCLLIDEAQFLTPAQVDDLFRIAINYDIPVLAYGIRSDFLTAAFPGSRRLLEIAHSLEELKTICRCGRKAVFNGRVIDGGFVFDGDQVAIDEGGAQAEHVVTYESLCGACYLQESGDQLGRPLEEGRAPRD
;
A
#
# COMPACT_ATOMS: atom_id res chain seq x y z
N LEU A 1 16.52 -4.30 11.16
CA LEU A 1 16.52 -3.41 9.98
C LEU A 1 16.49 -1.98 10.52
N GLY A 2 17.59 -1.25 10.40
CA GLY A 2 17.86 -0.01 11.15
C GLY A 2 18.58 1.04 10.32
N VAL A 3 18.25 1.10 9.02
CA VAL A 3 18.75 2.12 8.10
C VAL A 3 17.62 3.11 7.88
N SER A 4 17.82 4.35 8.30
CA SER A 4 16.93 5.47 7.98
C SER A 4 17.53 6.23 6.80
N ARG A 5 16.70 6.59 5.83
CA ARG A 5 17.06 7.45 4.71
C ARG A 5 15.98 8.50 4.50
N THR A 6 16.40 9.69 4.10
CA THR A 6 15.49 10.73 3.65
C THR A 6 14.89 10.33 2.31
N VAL A 7 13.59 10.53 2.14
CA VAL A 7 12.90 10.38 0.86
C VAL A 7 13.43 11.40 -0.15
N ASP A 8 13.75 10.96 -1.36
CA ASP A 8 14.20 11.85 -2.45
C ASP A 8 13.04 12.66 -3.06
N PHE A 9 11.85 12.06 -3.20
CA PHE A 9 10.66 12.73 -3.73
C PHE A 9 9.36 12.02 -3.32
N LEU A 10 8.25 12.78 -3.33
CA LEU A 10 6.90 12.27 -3.08
C LEU A 10 6.12 12.10 -4.38
N ILE A 11 5.27 11.07 -4.43
CA ILE A 11 4.37 10.79 -5.55
C ILE A 11 2.93 11.11 -5.10
N SER A 12 2.39 12.24 -5.55
CA SER A 12 0.96 12.54 -5.36
C SER A 12 0.08 11.76 -6.34
N PRO A 13 -1.24 11.65 -6.13
CA PRO A 13 -2.13 10.87 -7.01
C PRO A 13 -2.10 11.28 -8.50
N ALA A 14 -1.81 12.56 -8.78
CA ALA A 14 -1.70 13.11 -10.13
C ALA A 14 -0.25 13.30 -10.61
N ALA A 15 0.74 12.84 -9.83
CA ALA A 15 2.14 13.05 -10.14
C ALA A 15 2.58 12.30 -11.41
N PRO A 16 3.31 12.96 -12.34
CA PRO A 16 3.89 12.32 -13.50
C PRO A 16 5.16 11.55 -13.12
N VAL A 17 5.00 10.33 -12.62
CA VAL A 17 6.08 9.51 -12.04
C VAL A 17 7.28 9.38 -12.97
N ALA A 18 7.06 9.11 -14.25
CA ALA A 18 8.13 8.97 -15.23
C ALA A 18 8.97 10.26 -15.40
N GLU A 19 8.35 11.44 -15.31
CA GLU A 19 9.06 12.72 -15.42
C GLU A 19 9.86 13.02 -14.16
N ILE A 20 9.24 12.82 -12.99
CA ILE A 20 9.90 13.00 -11.69
C ILE A 20 11.13 12.09 -11.61
N PHE A 21 10.99 10.82 -11.96
CA PHE A 21 12.10 9.87 -11.97
C PHE A 21 13.24 10.32 -12.88
N ARG A 22 12.96 10.76 -14.11
CA ARG A 22 14.00 11.25 -15.03
C ARG A 22 14.76 12.44 -14.46
N ARG A 23 14.04 13.39 -13.82
CA ARG A 23 14.66 14.55 -13.18
C ARG A 23 15.57 14.13 -12.03
N GLU A 24 15.10 13.28 -11.13
CA GLU A 24 15.90 12.83 -9.99
C GLU A 24 17.09 11.95 -10.40
N ARG A 25 16.92 11.11 -11.42
CA ARG A 25 18.02 10.35 -12.01
C ARG A 25 19.10 11.26 -12.57
N ALA A 26 18.73 12.31 -13.30
CA ALA A 26 19.68 13.29 -13.81
C ALA A 26 20.40 14.05 -12.67
N ARG A 27 19.68 14.38 -11.59
CA ARG A 27 20.27 14.97 -10.37
C ARG A 27 21.32 14.05 -9.75
N VAL A 28 20.98 12.78 -9.52
CA VAL A 28 21.90 11.76 -8.96
C VAL A 28 23.14 11.60 -9.84
N GLN A 29 22.98 11.53 -11.16
CA GLN A 29 24.09 11.44 -12.11
C GLN A 29 25.00 12.66 -12.03
N ALA A 30 24.45 13.87 -11.92
CA ALA A 30 25.22 15.10 -11.82
C ALA A 30 25.97 15.22 -10.47
N GLU A 31 25.33 14.82 -9.37
CA GLU A 31 25.90 14.93 -8.01
C GLU A 31 26.94 13.84 -7.71
N HIS A 32 26.74 12.62 -8.22
CA HIS A 32 27.53 11.46 -7.83
C HIS A 32 28.33 10.83 -8.97
N GLY A 33 28.12 11.26 -10.22
CA GLY A 33 28.80 10.71 -11.41
C GLY A 33 28.42 9.26 -11.75
N VAL A 34 27.38 8.72 -11.10
CA VAL A 34 26.89 7.35 -11.30
C VAL A 34 25.38 7.35 -11.50
N ASP A 35 24.89 6.30 -12.15
CA ASP A 35 23.46 6.15 -12.39
C ASP A 35 22.70 5.61 -11.16
N VAL A 36 21.38 5.80 -11.16
CA VAL A 36 20.48 5.25 -10.14
C VAL A 36 20.50 3.73 -10.24
N SER A 37 20.96 3.07 -9.18
CA SER A 37 21.03 1.61 -9.15
C SER A 37 19.70 0.92 -8.79
N CYS A 38 18.76 1.67 -8.21
CA CYS A 38 17.49 1.14 -7.72
C CYS A 38 16.51 2.28 -7.39
N LEU A 39 15.22 2.07 -7.68
CA LEU A 39 14.13 2.91 -7.19
C LEU A 39 13.37 2.17 -6.08
N LEU A 40 13.34 2.74 -4.88
CA LEU A 40 12.59 2.22 -3.74
C LEU A 40 11.31 3.03 -3.57
N ILE A 41 10.17 2.35 -3.54
CA ILE A 41 8.86 2.96 -3.29
C ILE A 41 8.32 2.39 -1.98
N ASP A 42 8.01 3.28 -1.05
CA ASP A 42 7.30 2.94 0.17
C ASP A 42 5.82 3.31 0.05
N GLU A 43 4.98 2.64 0.82
CA GLU A 43 3.52 2.82 0.83
C GLU A 43 2.87 2.74 -0.58
N ALA A 44 3.35 1.82 -1.40
CA ALA A 44 2.99 1.67 -2.81
C ALA A 44 1.49 1.37 -3.04
N GLN A 45 0.74 1.02 -2.00
CA GLN A 45 -0.71 0.88 -2.08
C GLN A 45 -1.43 2.17 -2.49
N PHE A 46 -0.83 3.34 -2.22
CA PHE A 46 -1.42 4.63 -2.58
C PHE A 46 -1.18 5.03 -4.03
N LEU A 47 -0.39 4.27 -4.79
CA LEU A 47 -0.20 4.50 -6.22
C LEU A 47 -1.49 4.24 -7.00
N THR A 48 -1.66 4.99 -8.08
CA THR A 48 -2.67 4.65 -9.09
C THR A 48 -2.16 3.54 -10.02
N PRO A 49 -3.04 2.79 -10.69
CA PRO A 49 -2.62 1.79 -11.67
C PRO A 49 -1.71 2.36 -12.78
N ALA A 50 -1.99 3.59 -13.23
CA ALA A 50 -1.16 4.25 -14.25
C ALA A 50 0.25 4.57 -13.74
N GLN A 51 0.39 4.96 -12.47
CA GLN A 51 1.69 5.16 -11.85
C GLN A 51 2.47 3.85 -11.71
N VAL A 52 1.78 2.74 -11.39
CA VAL A 52 2.40 1.40 -11.37
C VAL A 52 2.88 1.00 -12.77
N ASP A 53 2.13 1.29 -13.83
CA ASP A 53 2.57 1.06 -15.20
C ASP A 53 3.82 1.89 -15.57
N ASP A 54 3.91 3.12 -15.08
CA ASP A 54 5.11 3.96 -15.27
C ASP A 54 6.32 3.38 -14.54
N LEU A 55 6.15 2.85 -13.32
CA LEU A 55 7.21 2.14 -12.60
C LEU A 55 7.68 0.89 -13.35
N PHE A 56 6.76 0.13 -13.92
CA PHE A 56 7.11 -1.01 -14.78
C PHE A 56 7.92 -0.58 -16.00
N ARG A 57 7.50 0.48 -16.69
CA ARG A 57 8.26 1.05 -17.82
C ARG A 57 9.64 1.55 -17.40
N ILE A 58 9.77 2.14 -16.21
CA ILE A 58 11.07 2.55 -15.67
C ILE A 58 11.97 1.32 -15.52
N ALA A 59 11.46 0.24 -14.91
CA ALA A 59 12.23 -0.97 -14.70
C ALA A 59 12.77 -1.57 -16.00
N ILE A 60 11.90 -1.67 -17.01
CA ILE A 60 12.25 -2.29 -18.29
C ILE A 60 13.11 -1.37 -19.16
N ASN A 61 12.73 -0.10 -19.33
CA ASN A 61 13.35 0.77 -20.33
C ASN A 61 14.72 1.30 -19.88
N TYR A 62 14.97 1.35 -18.56
CA TYR A 62 16.24 1.83 -18.03
C TYR A 62 17.09 0.73 -17.38
N ASP A 63 16.58 -0.51 -17.30
CA ASP A 63 17.24 -1.61 -16.59
C ASP A 63 17.55 -1.27 -15.12
N ILE A 64 16.62 -0.56 -14.47
CA ILE A 64 16.75 -0.12 -13.07
C ILE A 64 15.71 -0.86 -12.22
N PRO A 65 16.11 -1.69 -11.23
CA PRO A 65 15.15 -2.39 -10.40
C PRO A 65 14.27 -1.41 -9.61
N VAL A 66 12.97 -1.70 -9.60
CA VAL A 66 11.98 -0.99 -8.77
C VAL A 66 11.50 -1.95 -7.69
N LEU A 67 11.76 -1.63 -6.42
CA LEU A 67 11.20 -2.36 -5.28
C LEU A 67 10.09 -1.52 -4.66
N ALA A 68 8.88 -2.09 -4.64
CA ALA A 68 7.71 -1.45 -4.08
C ALA A 68 7.26 -2.18 -2.81
N TYR A 69 7.19 -1.46 -1.71
CA TYR A 69 6.71 -1.93 -0.41
C TYR A 69 5.33 -1.33 -0.15
N GLY A 70 4.40 -2.14 0.36
CA GLY A 70 3.07 -1.68 0.67
C GLY A 70 2.14 -2.79 1.12
N ILE A 71 0.99 -2.42 1.67
CA ILE A 71 -0.03 -3.37 2.10
C ILE A 71 -0.94 -3.76 0.93
N ARG A 72 -1.38 -5.02 0.90
CA ARG A 72 -2.22 -5.53 -0.20
C ARG A 72 -3.62 -4.95 -0.20
N SER A 73 -4.25 -4.92 0.98
CA SER A 73 -5.67 -4.66 1.14
C SER A 73 -5.95 -3.79 2.35
N ASP A 74 -7.09 -3.10 2.30
CA ASP A 74 -7.62 -2.33 3.40
C ASP A 74 -8.24 -3.22 4.50
N PHE A 75 -8.82 -2.56 5.50
CA PHE A 75 -9.47 -3.23 6.62
C PHE A 75 -10.78 -3.94 6.26
N LEU A 76 -11.33 -3.66 5.08
CA LEU A 76 -12.49 -4.32 4.50
C LEU A 76 -12.07 -5.43 3.55
N THR A 77 -10.81 -5.88 3.59
CA THR A 77 -10.23 -6.93 2.73
C THR A 77 -10.21 -6.59 1.23
N ALA A 78 -10.49 -5.35 0.85
CA ALA A 78 -10.44 -4.90 -0.53
C ALA A 78 -9.02 -4.48 -0.90
N ALA A 79 -8.50 -4.97 -2.03
CA ALA A 79 -7.19 -4.59 -2.50
C ALA A 79 -7.13 -3.08 -2.83
N PHE A 80 -6.04 -2.41 -2.43
CA PHE A 80 -5.80 -1.06 -2.90
C PHE A 80 -5.54 -1.05 -4.42
N PRO A 81 -5.94 0.00 -5.17
CA PRO A 81 -5.74 0.04 -6.62
C PRO A 81 -4.29 -0.16 -7.05
N GLY A 82 -3.34 0.51 -6.38
CA GLY A 82 -1.91 0.36 -6.65
C GLY A 82 -1.41 -1.05 -6.37
N SER A 83 -1.74 -1.59 -5.19
CA SER A 83 -1.37 -2.96 -4.81
C SER A 83 -1.97 -4.02 -5.73
N ARG A 84 -3.22 -3.85 -6.13
CA ARG A 84 -3.87 -4.73 -7.12
C ARG A 84 -3.08 -4.72 -8.42
N ARG A 85 -2.73 -3.54 -8.93
CA ARG A 85 -1.95 -3.44 -10.17
C ARG A 85 -0.55 -4.04 -10.04
N LEU A 86 0.12 -3.85 -8.90
CA LEU A 86 1.41 -4.47 -8.62
C LEU A 86 1.32 -6.00 -8.63
N LEU A 87 0.28 -6.58 -8.03
CA LEU A 87 0.05 -8.02 -8.07
C LEU A 87 -0.19 -8.57 -9.48
N GLU A 88 -0.69 -7.75 -10.40
CA GLU A 88 -0.94 -8.15 -11.79
C GLU A 88 0.34 -8.21 -12.63
N ILE A 89 1.32 -7.32 -12.39
CA ILE A 89 2.46 -7.12 -13.31
C ILE A 89 3.85 -7.25 -12.70
N ALA A 90 3.98 -7.34 -11.37
CA ALA A 90 5.29 -7.44 -10.75
C ALA A 90 6.01 -8.73 -11.18
N HIS A 91 7.28 -8.61 -11.56
CA HIS A 91 8.12 -9.76 -11.91
C HIS A 91 8.35 -10.72 -10.74
N SER A 92 8.31 -10.20 -9.50
CA SER A 92 8.47 -10.98 -8.27
C SER A 92 7.59 -10.40 -7.16
N LEU A 93 7.08 -11.27 -6.31
CA LEU A 93 6.22 -10.93 -5.18
C LEU A 93 6.72 -11.68 -3.94
N GLU A 94 7.04 -10.94 -2.88
CA GLU A 94 7.42 -11.50 -1.58
C GLU A 94 6.44 -11.03 -0.51
N GLU A 95 5.86 -11.97 0.23
CA GLU A 95 4.98 -11.69 1.36
C GLU A 95 5.81 -11.51 2.64
N LEU A 96 5.80 -10.29 3.19
CA LEU A 96 6.26 -10.02 4.55
C LEU A 96 5.18 -10.47 5.55
N LYS A 97 5.50 -11.51 6.33
CA LYS A 97 4.53 -12.16 7.22
C LYS A 97 4.49 -11.47 8.57
N THR A 98 3.28 -11.21 9.07
CA THR A 98 3.02 -10.87 10.47
C THR A 98 2.25 -12.01 11.15
N ILE A 99 2.22 -11.97 12.48
CA ILE A 99 1.58 -13.01 13.30
C ILE A 99 0.35 -12.40 13.98
N CYS A 100 -0.78 -13.08 13.84
CA CYS A 100 -2.01 -12.72 14.53
C CYS A 100 -1.88 -13.06 16.03
N ARG A 101 -2.64 -12.38 16.90
CA ARG A 101 -2.68 -12.67 18.35
C ARG A 101 -2.93 -14.15 18.71
N CYS A 102 -3.59 -14.91 17.82
CA CYS A 102 -3.82 -16.34 18.00
C CYS A 102 -2.64 -17.25 17.57
N GLY A 103 -1.52 -16.67 17.12
CA GLY A 103 -0.33 -17.40 16.67
C GLY A 103 -0.35 -17.84 15.19
N ARG A 104 -1.47 -17.70 14.47
CA ARG A 104 -1.55 -18.00 13.04
C ARG A 104 -1.00 -16.86 12.18
N LYS A 105 -0.58 -17.18 10.95
CA LYS A 105 -0.18 -16.17 9.95
C LYS A 105 -1.32 -15.16 9.75
N ALA A 106 -1.02 -13.88 9.94
CA ALA A 106 -1.96 -12.82 9.65
C ALA A 106 -2.01 -12.55 8.14
N VAL A 107 -3.20 -12.21 7.64
CA VAL A 107 -3.47 -11.94 6.22
C VAL A 107 -4.36 -10.71 6.00
N PHE A 108 -4.89 -10.13 7.08
CA PHE A 108 -5.76 -8.94 7.09
C PHE A 108 -5.29 -7.93 8.14
N ASN A 109 -5.69 -6.67 7.97
CA ASN A 109 -5.51 -5.61 8.95
C ASN A 109 -6.90 -5.22 9.47
N GLY A 110 -7.21 -5.48 10.73
CA GLY A 110 -8.46 -4.99 11.34
C GLY A 110 -8.30 -3.56 11.82
N ARG A 111 -9.20 -2.66 11.44
CA ARG A 111 -9.24 -1.29 11.97
C ARG A 111 -9.94 -1.31 13.32
N VAL A 112 -9.34 -0.65 14.31
CA VAL A 112 -9.84 -0.55 15.68
C VAL A 112 -10.02 0.92 16.02
N ILE A 113 -11.24 1.30 16.42
CA ILE A 113 -11.59 2.65 16.87
C ILE A 113 -12.04 2.52 18.33
N ASP A 114 -11.39 3.27 19.23
CA ASP A 114 -11.67 3.25 20.68
C ASP A 114 -11.72 1.84 21.30
N GLY A 115 -10.89 0.93 20.78
CA GLY A 115 -10.80 -0.46 21.24
C GLY A 115 -11.80 -1.44 20.61
N GLY A 116 -12.73 -0.98 19.76
CA GLY A 116 -13.66 -1.82 19.02
C GLY A 116 -13.28 -1.99 17.54
N PHE A 117 -13.45 -3.20 16.98
CA PHE A 117 -13.25 -3.42 15.55
C PHE A 117 -14.34 -2.75 14.72
N VAL A 118 -13.95 -2.19 13.57
CA VAL A 118 -14.85 -1.51 12.64
C VAL A 118 -14.75 -2.13 11.26
N PHE A 119 -15.90 -2.43 10.66
CA PHE A 119 -16.05 -3.13 9.38
C PHE A 119 -16.92 -2.36 8.36
N ASP A 120 -17.05 -1.05 8.54
CA ASP A 120 -17.72 -0.12 7.63
C ASP A 120 -16.87 1.15 7.42
N GLY A 121 -17.30 2.08 6.56
CA GLY A 121 -16.63 3.37 6.34
C GLY A 121 -15.52 3.40 5.28
N ASP A 122 -14.91 4.57 5.09
CA ASP A 122 -13.97 4.81 3.99
C ASP A 122 -12.58 4.18 4.21
N GLN A 123 -11.99 3.77 3.09
CA GLN A 123 -10.72 3.03 2.98
C GLN A 123 -9.49 3.83 3.44
N VAL A 124 -9.58 5.16 3.47
CA VAL A 124 -8.45 6.05 3.77
C VAL A 124 -8.76 6.83 5.05
N ALA A 125 -8.34 6.26 6.18
CA ALA A 125 -8.08 7.00 7.39
C ALA A 125 -6.56 7.14 7.52
N ILE A 126 -5.96 7.94 6.63
CA ILE A 126 -4.67 8.55 6.97
C ILE A 126 -5.06 9.64 7.95
N ASP A 127 -4.50 9.60 9.15
CA ASP A 127 -4.69 10.62 10.18
C ASP A 127 -4.48 12.02 9.58
N GLU A 128 -5.58 12.70 9.21
CA GLU A 128 -5.63 14.16 9.28
C GLU A 128 -5.65 14.63 10.76
N GLY A 129 -5.69 13.67 11.69
CA GLY A 129 -5.46 13.87 13.11
C GLY A 129 -3.99 14.03 13.44
N GLY A 130 -3.51 15.26 13.46
CA GLY A 130 -2.53 15.66 14.48
C GLY A 130 -3.05 15.33 15.90
N ALA A 131 -2.42 15.88 16.94
CA ALA A 131 -2.75 15.62 18.35
C ALA A 131 -4.19 16.03 18.83
N GLN A 132 -5.17 16.10 17.93
CA GLN A 132 -6.55 16.54 18.10
C GLN A 132 -7.59 15.56 17.49
N ALA A 133 -7.22 14.31 17.20
CA ALA A 133 -8.21 13.30 16.80
C ALA A 133 -9.15 12.98 17.98
N GLU A 134 -10.46 13.10 17.77
CA GLU A 134 -11.51 12.81 18.76
C GLU A 134 -11.54 11.33 19.17
N HIS A 135 -11.07 10.44 18.27
CA HIS A 135 -11.06 9.01 18.44
C HIS A 135 -9.67 8.43 18.17
N VAL A 136 -9.31 7.38 18.90
CA VAL A 136 -8.01 6.68 18.71
C VAL A 136 -8.18 5.59 17.66
N VAL A 137 -7.57 5.79 16.49
CA VAL A 137 -7.55 4.79 15.40
C VAL A 137 -6.26 3.97 15.49
N THR A 138 -6.40 2.65 15.53
CA THR A 138 -5.27 1.71 15.48
C THR A 138 -5.59 0.56 14.53
N TYR A 139 -4.57 -0.25 14.22
CA TYR A 139 -4.71 -1.41 13.34
C TYR A 139 -4.11 -2.65 14.00
N GLU A 140 -4.80 -3.80 13.86
CA GLU A 140 -4.33 -5.10 14.33
C GLU A 140 -4.18 -6.09 13.17
N SER A 141 -3.06 -6.82 13.12
CA SER A 141 -2.84 -7.90 12.16
C SER A 141 -3.68 -9.15 12.52
N LEU A 142 -4.60 -9.55 11.64
CA LEU A 142 -5.53 -10.66 11.86
C LEU A 142 -5.31 -11.81 10.87
N CYS A 143 -5.39 -13.05 11.36
CA CYS A 143 -5.58 -14.22 10.50
C CYS A 143 -7.04 -14.30 10.03
N GLY A 144 -7.32 -15.07 8.98
CA GLY A 144 -8.68 -15.17 8.44
C GLY A 144 -9.73 -15.61 9.46
N ALA A 145 -9.42 -16.59 10.32
CA ALA A 145 -10.34 -17.07 11.34
C ALA A 145 -10.69 -16.00 12.39
N CYS A 146 -9.71 -15.23 12.86
CA CYS A 146 -9.97 -14.15 13.81
C CYS A 146 -10.71 -12.98 13.14
N TYR A 147 -10.38 -12.67 11.88
CA TYR A 147 -11.11 -11.64 11.15
C TYR A 147 -12.60 -11.97 11.03
N LEU A 148 -12.96 -13.18 10.57
CA LEU A 148 -14.36 -13.61 10.45
C LEU A 148 -15.09 -13.65 11.78
N GLN A 149 -14.38 -14.00 12.87
CA GLN A 149 -14.97 -13.96 14.21
C GLN A 149 -15.34 -12.52 14.61
N GLU A 150 -14.44 -11.56 14.39
CA GLU A 150 -14.69 -10.16 14.73
C GLU A 150 -15.69 -9.49 13.77
N SER A 151 -15.68 -9.85 12.49
CA SER A 151 -16.55 -9.27 11.46
C SER A 151 -17.95 -9.88 11.42
N GLY A 152 -18.22 -10.93 12.20
CA GLY A 152 -19.49 -11.65 12.12
C GLY A 152 -19.68 -12.39 10.79
N ASP A 153 -18.63 -13.04 10.29
CA ASP A 153 -18.57 -13.79 9.03
C ASP A 153 -18.66 -12.92 7.75
N GLN A 154 -18.35 -11.63 7.87
CA GLN A 154 -18.31 -10.70 6.73
C GLN A 154 -16.91 -10.60 6.12
N LEU A 155 -16.85 -10.48 4.79
CA LEU A 155 -15.67 -10.15 3.99
C LEU A 155 -16.05 -9.11 2.95
N GLY A 156 -15.10 -8.24 2.59
CA GLY A 156 -15.34 -7.20 1.60
C GLY A 156 -16.13 -6.02 2.18
N ARG A 157 -16.42 -5.04 1.31
CA ARG A 157 -17.47 -4.07 1.61
C ARG A 157 -18.82 -4.79 1.61
N PRO A 158 -19.73 -4.49 2.55
CA PRO A 158 -21.12 -4.91 2.43
C PRO A 158 -21.62 -4.56 1.03
N LEU A 159 -22.28 -5.51 0.35
CA LEU A 159 -22.94 -5.22 -0.92
C LEU A 159 -23.95 -4.09 -0.66
N GLU A 160 -23.73 -2.92 -1.26
CA GLU A 160 -24.79 -1.91 -1.27
C GLU A 160 -25.99 -2.51 -1.98
N GLU A 161 -27.15 -2.51 -1.32
CA GLU A 161 -28.40 -2.98 -1.89
C GLU A 161 -28.62 -2.29 -3.25
N GLY A 162 -28.52 -3.04 -4.35
CA GLY A 162 -28.80 -2.56 -5.70
C GLY A 162 -27.60 -2.24 -6.61
N ARG A 163 -26.34 -2.42 -6.18
CA ARG A 163 -25.20 -2.27 -7.09
C ARG A 163 -24.79 -3.63 -7.66
N ALA A 164 -25.14 -3.89 -8.92
CA ALA A 164 -24.69 -5.07 -9.64
C ALA A 164 -23.14 -5.18 -9.63
N PRO A 165 -22.58 -6.40 -9.55
CA PRO A 165 -21.14 -6.59 -9.66
C PRO A 165 -20.65 -5.99 -10.98
N ARG A 166 -19.55 -5.24 -10.93
CA ARG A 166 -18.86 -4.79 -12.14
C ARG A 166 -17.98 -5.95 -12.61
N ASP A 167 -18.38 -6.55 -13.73
CA ASP A 167 -17.56 -7.48 -14.52
C ASP A 167 -16.24 -6.85 -14.97
#